data_AF-A0A8D2NM56-F1
#
_entry.id   AF-A0A8D2NM56-F1
#
_cell.length_a   1.000
_cell.length_b   1.000
_cell.length_c   1.000
_cell.angle_alpha   90.00
_cell.angle_beta   90.00
_cell.angle_gamma   90.00
#
_symmetry.space_group_name_H-M   'P 1'
#
loop_
_entity.id
_entity.type
_entity.pdbx_description
1 polymer ?
#
loop_
_entity_poly.entity_id
_entity_poly.type
_entity_poly.pdbx_seq_one_letter_code
_entity_poly.pdbx_strand_id
1 'polypeptide(L)'
;MVPINVFKKLICVLVVILVALTVCLWRETRRSYYDPLKTRNDDLQGHRSLEKWNLGKSQGLFHEAAVELGQIPNMWLGNQNKAKASTSATAEKSKKAAIGKVWDKDSSSRNLVPWLQKVRKNYMAMNKYNVTYNGKKHAKLSPEKLLCQLRDRVNVTMIQRSDGPFGTSEWQQYLPETSFSETVGQLGHCAVVSSAGSLKSSHLGQEIDSHDAVLRFNGAPVRGFQDDVGQKTTIRLVNSQLVTVEEQKFLKESLYNTGILIVWDPAPYHAEIDEWYRKPDYKFFESYKAYRRTYPEQPFYILNPKMQWQLWDILQENSLENIQPNPPSSGMLGIILMMTLCDQVDVYEFLPSKRQTDICHYYQKFHDYACTMGAYHPLMFEKNMVKHINQGTDEDIYTHGKVTLPGFRKVHC
;
A
#
# COMPACT_ATOMS: atom_id res chain seq x y z
N MET A 1 -59.84 -20.71 15.94
CA MET A 1 -59.00 -19.70 16.63
C MET A 1 -57.67 -20.35 17.01
N VAL A 2 -56.62 -20.17 16.21
CA VAL A 2 -55.26 -20.55 16.63
C VAL A 2 -54.86 -19.58 17.74
N PRO A 3 -54.37 -20.04 18.91
CA PRO A 3 -54.15 -19.15 20.02
C PRO A 3 -53.04 -18.18 19.66
N ILE A 4 -53.33 -16.88 19.75
CA ILE A 4 -52.43 -15.73 19.53
C ILE A 4 -51.04 -15.93 20.17
N ASN A 5 -50.96 -16.76 21.22
CA ASN A 5 -49.74 -17.14 21.91
C ASN A 5 -48.76 -17.99 21.09
N VAL A 6 -49.24 -18.85 20.18
CA VAL A 6 -48.38 -19.69 19.33
C VAL A 6 -47.73 -18.85 18.23
N PHE A 7 -48.50 -17.91 17.66
CA PHE A 7 -48.00 -17.01 16.62
C PHE A 7 -46.92 -16.06 17.15
N LYS A 8 -47.10 -15.50 18.35
CA LYS A 8 -46.08 -14.67 19.02
C LYS A 8 -44.80 -15.45 19.33
N LYS A 9 -44.92 -16.71 19.78
CA LYS A 9 -43.76 -17.58 20.02
C LYS A 9 -43.01 -17.90 18.73
N LEU A 10 -43.73 -18.17 17.63
CA LEU A 10 -43.11 -18.41 16.32
C LEU A 10 -42.34 -17.18 15.82
N ILE A 11 -42.92 -15.98 15.98
CA ILE A 11 -42.27 -14.72 15.59
C ILE A 11 -40.98 -14.50 16.42
N CYS A 12 -41.02 -14.71 17.74
CA CYS A 12 -39.81 -14.59 18.56
C CYS A 12 -38.70 -15.55 18.11
N VAL A 13 -39.04 -16.80 17.80
CA VAL A 13 -38.07 -17.79 17.32
C VAL A 13 -37.47 -17.36 15.98
N LEU A 14 -38.30 -16.87 15.04
CA LEU A 14 -37.82 -16.37 13.75
C LEU A 14 -36.90 -15.16 13.90
N VAL A 15 -37.20 -14.23 14.82
CA VAL A 15 -36.34 -13.07 15.10
C VAL A 15 -35.00 -13.51 15.68
N VAL A 16 -34.99 -14.46 16.61
CA VAL A 16 -33.73 -15.00 17.18
C VAL A 16 -32.89 -15.68 16.11
N ILE A 17 -33.50 -16.47 15.22
CA ILE A 17 -32.81 -17.11 14.10
C ILE A 17 -32.24 -16.06 13.14
N LEU A 18 -32.99 -15.01 12.80
CA LEU A 18 -32.53 -13.92 11.94
C LEU A 18 -31.35 -13.14 12.57
N VAL A 19 -31.39 -12.90 13.88
CA VAL A 19 -30.28 -12.27 14.61
C VAL A 19 -29.06 -13.19 14.64
N ALA A 20 -29.25 -14.49 14.89
CA ALA A 20 -28.15 -15.46 14.86
C ALA A 20 -27.52 -15.57 13.46
N LEU A 21 -28.34 -15.63 12.40
CA LEU A 21 -27.87 -15.68 11.02
C LEU A 21 -27.14 -14.39 10.62
N THR A 22 -27.63 -13.22 11.02
CA THR A 22 -26.93 -11.95 10.74
C THR A 22 -25.59 -11.87 11.49
N VAL A 23 -25.52 -12.33 12.75
CA VAL A 23 -24.26 -12.42 13.50
C VAL A 23 -23.31 -13.44 12.87
N CYS A 24 -23.81 -14.61 12.45
CA CYS A 24 -23.01 -15.63 11.76
C CYS A 24 -22.48 -15.13 10.42
N LEU A 25 -23.33 -14.53 9.58
CA LEU A 25 -22.92 -13.95 8.30
C LEU A 25 -21.94 -12.79 8.48
N TRP A 26 -22.13 -11.96 9.51
CA TRP A 26 -21.20 -10.88 9.87
C TRP A 26 -19.85 -11.43 10.35
N ARG A 27 -19.85 -12.53 11.10
CA ARG A 27 -18.64 -13.21 11.57
C ARG A 27 -17.90 -13.91 10.43
N GLU A 28 -18.61 -14.55 9.51
CA GLU A 28 -18.06 -15.23 8.33
C GLU A 28 -17.45 -14.24 7.34
N THR A 29 -18.14 -13.12 7.07
CA THR A 29 -17.59 -12.02 6.26
C THR A 29 -16.36 -11.40 6.90
N ARG A 30 -16.30 -11.23 8.22
CA ARG A 30 -15.07 -10.78 8.91
C ARG A 30 -13.93 -11.81 8.87
N ARG A 31 -14.24 -13.11 8.97
CA ARG A 31 -13.22 -14.18 8.92
C ARG A 31 -12.51 -14.23 7.56
N SER A 32 -13.25 -14.05 6.46
CA SER A 32 -12.69 -14.02 5.11
C SER A 32 -11.73 -12.85 4.87
N TYR A 33 -11.90 -11.74 5.61
CA TYR A 33 -11.02 -10.56 5.53
C TYR A 33 -9.68 -10.74 6.26
N TYR A 34 -9.59 -11.64 7.25
CA TYR A 34 -8.45 -11.74 8.16
C TYR A 34 -8.11 -13.17 8.56
N ASP A 35 -7.70 -14.00 7.59
CA ASP A 35 -7.05 -15.26 7.90
C ASP A 35 -5.52 -15.09 7.78
N PRO A 36 -4.78 -14.84 8.87
CA PRO A 36 -3.34 -14.88 8.86
C PRO A 36 -2.91 -16.34 8.79
N LEU A 37 -2.24 -16.70 7.69
CA LEU A 37 -1.56 -17.98 7.47
C LEU A 37 -0.90 -18.49 8.76
N LYS A 38 -1.51 -19.50 9.39
CA LYS A 38 -0.86 -20.37 10.36
C LYS A 38 0.10 -21.25 9.57
N THR A 39 1.40 -21.08 9.80
CA THR A 39 2.44 -21.96 9.29
C THR A 39 2.18 -23.39 9.76
N ARG A 40 1.87 -24.28 8.81
CA ARG A 40 1.88 -25.73 9.01
C ARG A 40 3.33 -26.20 8.95
N ASN A 41 4.01 -26.20 10.09
CA ASN A 41 5.25 -26.92 10.35
C ASN A 41 5.19 -27.36 11.81
N ASP A 42 4.47 -28.45 12.04
CA ASP A 42 4.60 -29.34 13.20
C ASP A 42 3.59 -30.48 12.96
N ASP A 43 4.04 -31.49 12.23
CA ASP A 43 3.57 -32.88 12.34
C ASP A 43 4.40 -33.72 11.36
N LEU A 44 5.62 -34.02 11.79
CA LEU A 44 6.49 -35.02 11.18
C LEU A 44 7.25 -35.77 12.27
N GLN A 45 6.52 -36.39 13.21
CA GLN A 45 7.06 -37.42 14.10
C GLN A 45 5.99 -38.48 14.43
N GLY A 46 6.32 -39.74 14.14
CA GLY A 46 5.66 -40.98 14.63
C GLY A 46 4.30 -41.29 13.97
N HIS A 47 3.95 -42.50 13.53
CA HIS A 47 4.46 -43.84 13.80
C HIS A 47 4.09 -44.73 12.60
N ARG A 48 5.03 -45.57 12.15
CA ARG A 48 4.74 -46.71 11.29
C ARG A 48 4.15 -47.84 12.15
N SER A 49 3.00 -48.38 11.77
CA SER A 49 2.63 -49.76 12.07
C SER A 49 1.85 -50.35 10.90
N LEU A 50 2.33 -51.50 10.44
CA LEU A 50 1.76 -52.34 9.40
C LEU A 50 0.38 -52.86 9.81
N GLU A 51 -0.52 -52.98 8.84
CA GLU A 51 -1.34 -54.20 8.68
C GLU A 51 -1.74 -54.40 7.21
N LYS A 52 -1.63 -55.66 6.78
CA LYS A 52 -1.83 -56.18 5.43
C LYS A 52 -3.32 -56.48 5.18
N TRP A 53 -3.81 -56.34 3.95
CA TRP A 53 -4.24 -57.46 3.07
C TRP A 53 -4.82 -56.99 1.71
N ASN A 54 -4.18 -57.49 0.65
CA ASN A 54 -4.62 -57.90 -0.70
C ASN A 54 -6.14 -58.15 -0.91
N LEU A 55 -6.77 -58.16 -2.11
CA LEU A 55 -6.37 -58.24 -3.52
C LEU A 55 -7.61 -57.89 -4.38
N GLY A 56 -7.45 -57.40 -5.62
CA GLY A 56 -8.33 -57.84 -6.73
C GLY A 56 -8.84 -56.82 -7.77
N LYS A 57 -8.20 -56.87 -8.95
CA LYS A 57 -8.68 -56.50 -10.32
C LYS A 57 -8.92 -55.00 -10.58
N SER A 58 -8.33 -54.38 -11.61
CA SER A 58 -8.19 -54.84 -13.00
C SER A 58 -6.90 -54.32 -13.66
N GLN A 59 -6.37 -55.15 -14.58
CA GLN A 59 -5.26 -54.87 -15.48
C GLN A 59 -5.71 -54.09 -16.72
N GLY A 60 -4.75 -53.35 -17.29
CA GLY A 60 -4.66 -53.00 -18.72
C GLY A 60 -4.88 -51.50 -18.98
N LEU A 61 -3.99 -50.75 -19.63
CA LEU A 61 -2.81 -51.06 -20.43
C LEU A 61 -1.94 -49.78 -20.49
N PHE A 62 -0.65 -49.90 -20.22
CA PHE A 62 0.41 -49.00 -20.69
C PHE A 62 1.43 -49.84 -21.48
N HIS A 63 2.21 -49.15 -22.32
CA HIS A 63 3.32 -49.56 -23.21
C HIS A 63 2.92 -49.59 -24.69
N GLU A 64 3.72 -49.09 -25.63
CA GLU A 64 5.03 -48.42 -25.69
C GLU A 64 5.22 -48.09 -27.17
N ALA A 65 6.07 -47.11 -27.52
CA ALA A 65 7.09 -47.27 -28.56
C ALA A 65 7.86 -45.97 -28.79
N ALA A 66 9.19 -46.08 -28.69
CA ALA A 66 10.16 -45.17 -29.24
C ALA A 66 11.04 -45.92 -30.27
N VAL A 67 11.63 -45.15 -31.19
CA VAL A 67 12.82 -45.41 -32.05
C VAL A 67 12.60 -46.06 -33.42
N GLU A 68 12.92 -45.31 -34.50
CA GLU A 68 13.96 -45.58 -35.54
C GLU A 68 13.91 -44.50 -36.65
N LEU A 69 14.98 -43.69 -36.82
CA LEU A 69 16.02 -43.73 -37.87
C LEU A 69 15.61 -43.17 -39.26
N GLY A 70 16.33 -42.13 -39.74
CA GLY A 70 16.48 -41.90 -41.18
C GLY A 70 16.65 -40.46 -41.70
N GLN A 71 17.91 -40.09 -41.95
CA GLN A 71 18.40 -39.30 -43.11
C GLN A 71 18.38 -37.76 -43.09
N ILE A 72 19.60 -37.24 -42.89
CA ILE A 72 20.15 -35.96 -43.38
C ILE A 72 20.51 -36.09 -44.88
N PRO A 73 20.50 -34.99 -45.66
CA PRO A 73 21.56 -34.76 -46.62
C PRO A 73 22.30 -33.43 -46.38
N ASN A 74 23.62 -33.54 -46.32
CA ASN A 74 24.59 -32.44 -46.39
C ASN A 74 25.18 -32.38 -47.81
N MET A 75 25.82 -31.24 -48.10
CA MET A 75 26.68 -30.86 -49.26
C MET A 75 25.94 -30.04 -50.33
N TRP A 76 26.43 -28.86 -50.74
CA TRP A 76 27.80 -28.61 -51.22
C TRP A 76 28.35 -27.21 -50.92
N LEU A 77 29.68 -27.18 -50.76
CA LEU A 77 30.58 -26.03 -50.72
C LEU A 77 30.59 -25.23 -52.04
N GLY A 78 30.98 -23.95 -51.98
CA GLY A 78 31.44 -23.26 -53.19
C GLY A 78 31.76 -21.77 -53.08
N ASN A 79 33.03 -21.49 -52.75
CA ASN A 79 33.86 -20.39 -53.25
C ASN A 79 33.85 -18.97 -52.66
N GLN A 80 35.08 -18.46 -52.59
CA GLN A 80 35.55 -17.16 -52.15
C GLN A 80 35.43 -16.07 -53.23
N ASN A 81 35.39 -14.81 -52.79
CA ASN A 81 36.37 -13.74 -53.06
C ASN A 81 35.79 -12.35 -53.40
N LYS A 82 36.43 -11.36 -52.76
CA LYS A 82 36.69 -9.96 -53.18
C LYS A 82 35.54 -8.94 -53.17
N ALA A 83 35.61 -8.12 -52.13
CA ALA A 83 35.72 -6.65 -52.17
C ALA A 83 34.89 -5.87 -53.21
N LYS A 84 34.00 -5.01 -52.69
CA LYS A 84 33.92 -3.61 -53.11
C LYS A 84 33.26 -2.78 -52.01
N ALA A 85 34.01 -1.79 -51.52
CA ALA A 85 33.48 -0.70 -50.74
C ALA A 85 32.41 0.04 -51.54
N SER A 86 31.24 0.22 -50.93
CA SER A 86 30.19 1.11 -51.40
C SER A 86 29.64 1.81 -50.16
N THR A 87 29.96 3.09 -50.07
CA THR A 87 29.42 4.04 -49.12
C THR A 87 27.90 4.11 -49.25
N SER A 88 27.18 3.66 -48.24
CA SER A 88 25.80 4.10 -48.01
C SER A 88 25.65 4.46 -46.54
N ALA A 89 25.46 5.75 -46.28
CA ALA A 89 25.00 6.27 -45.01
C ALA A 89 23.61 5.68 -44.71
N THR A 90 23.56 4.54 -44.04
CA THR A 90 22.34 4.02 -43.44
C THR A 90 22.25 4.58 -42.03
N ALA A 91 21.35 5.55 -41.89
CA ALA A 91 20.86 6.03 -40.61
C ALA A 91 20.59 4.86 -39.66
N GLU A 92 21.30 4.82 -38.54
CA GLU A 92 20.90 4.05 -37.37
C GLU A 92 19.55 4.59 -36.89
N LYS A 93 18.47 4.06 -37.48
CA LYS A 93 17.16 4.08 -36.85
C LYS A 93 17.27 3.16 -35.64
N SER A 94 17.67 3.75 -34.50
CA SER A 94 17.37 3.21 -33.18
C SER A 94 15.89 2.85 -33.16
N LYS A 95 15.58 1.55 -33.27
CA LYS A 95 14.26 1.02 -32.95
C LYS A 95 14.10 1.21 -31.44
N LYS A 96 13.61 2.38 -31.02
CA LYS A 96 13.01 2.51 -29.68
C LYS A 96 11.87 1.50 -29.65
N ALA A 97 12.07 0.41 -28.91
CA ALA A 97 10.96 -0.49 -28.58
C ALA A 97 9.84 0.38 -28.00
N ALA A 98 8.61 0.19 -28.47
CA ALA A 98 7.47 0.91 -27.92
C ALA A 98 7.35 0.51 -26.44
N ILE A 99 7.67 1.45 -25.54
CA ILE A 99 7.50 1.27 -24.10
C ILE A 99 6.01 1.00 -23.85
N GLY A 100 5.70 0.04 -22.98
CA GLY A 100 4.31 -0.27 -22.64
C GLY A 100 3.62 0.90 -21.92
N LYS A 101 2.30 0.77 -21.70
CA LYS A 101 1.51 1.83 -21.07
C LYS A 101 1.90 2.02 -19.60
N VAL A 102 2.21 3.27 -19.22
CA VAL A 102 2.39 3.71 -17.82
C VAL A 102 1.18 4.49 -17.31
N TRP A 103 1.18 4.86 -16.04
CA TRP A 103 0.10 5.64 -15.42
C TRP A 103 -0.18 6.94 -16.17
N ASP A 104 -1.45 7.19 -16.48
CA ASP A 104 -1.92 8.43 -17.10
C ASP A 104 -2.16 9.49 -16.01
N LYS A 105 -1.37 10.56 -16.03
CA LYS A 105 -1.45 11.68 -15.08
C LYS A 105 -2.73 12.50 -15.16
N ASP A 106 -3.55 12.26 -16.17
CA ASP A 106 -4.84 12.93 -16.40
C ASP A 106 -6.03 11.98 -16.16
N SER A 107 -5.80 10.84 -15.48
CA SER A 107 -6.84 9.90 -15.09
C SER A 107 -7.94 10.59 -14.27
N SER A 108 -9.20 10.32 -14.60
CA SER A 108 -10.39 10.90 -13.98
C SER A 108 -11.37 9.82 -13.55
N SER A 109 -12.44 10.18 -12.84
CA SER A 109 -13.50 9.24 -12.47
C SER A 109 -14.08 8.48 -13.65
N ARG A 110 -14.04 9.04 -14.87
CA ARG A 110 -14.52 8.39 -16.10
C ARG A 110 -13.64 7.22 -16.52
N ASN A 111 -12.38 7.19 -16.10
CA ASN A 111 -11.43 6.12 -16.38
C ASN A 111 -11.56 4.93 -15.41
N LEU A 112 -12.32 5.08 -14.31
CA LEU A 112 -12.58 3.99 -13.37
C LEU A 112 -13.59 2.99 -13.94
N VAL A 113 -13.47 1.72 -13.53
CA VAL A 113 -14.49 0.70 -13.80
C VAL A 113 -15.83 1.06 -13.15
N PRO A 114 -16.99 0.68 -13.72
CA PRO A 114 -18.30 1.19 -13.29
C PRO A 114 -18.62 1.02 -11.81
N TRP A 115 -18.20 -0.10 -11.20
CA TRP A 115 -18.43 -0.35 -9.79
C TRP A 115 -17.62 0.60 -8.90
N LEU A 116 -16.37 0.94 -9.27
CA LEU A 116 -15.55 1.92 -8.55
C LEU A 116 -16.10 3.34 -8.72
N GLN A 117 -16.67 3.68 -9.87
CA GLN A 117 -17.39 4.95 -10.04
C GLN A 117 -18.56 5.05 -9.04
N LYS A 118 -19.30 3.96 -8.82
CA LYS A 118 -20.38 3.89 -7.82
C LYS A 118 -19.84 4.01 -6.39
N VAL A 119 -18.78 3.28 -6.06
CA VAL A 119 -18.12 3.36 -4.74
C VAL A 119 -17.66 4.78 -4.43
N ARG A 120 -17.01 5.44 -5.38
CA ARG A 120 -16.61 6.85 -5.26
C ARG A 120 -17.83 7.74 -5.00
N LYS A 121 -18.91 7.61 -5.77
CA LYS A 121 -20.15 8.38 -5.55
C LYS A 121 -20.73 8.17 -4.15
N ASN A 122 -20.65 6.95 -3.62
CA ASN A 122 -21.10 6.67 -2.26
C ASN A 122 -20.24 7.39 -1.21
N TYR A 123 -18.91 7.37 -1.33
CA TYR A 123 -18.03 8.10 -0.42
C TYR A 123 -18.24 9.62 -0.50
N MET A 124 -18.43 10.16 -1.71
CA MET A 124 -18.80 11.57 -1.90
C MET A 124 -20.10 11.93 -1.15
N ALA A 125 -21.12 11.07 -1.24
CA ALA A 125 -22.41 11.31 -0.59
C ALA A 125 -22.36 11.16 0.93
N MET A 126 -21.55 10.21 1.44
CA MET A 126 -21.42 9.98 2.87
C MET A 126 -20.72 11.14 3.59
N ASN A 127 -19.73 11.78 2.94
CA ASN A 127 -18.94 12.88 3.48
C ASN A 127 -18.60 12.72 4.98
N LYS A 128 -18.06 11.55 5.33
CA LYS A 128 -17.90 11.09 6.73
C LYS A 128 -17.19 12.12 7.63
N TYR A 129 -16.26 12.89 7.07
CA TYR A 129 -15.42 13.84 7.79
C TYR A 129 -15.91 15.29 7.67
N ASN A 130 -17.11 15.52 7.14
CA ASN A 130 -17.71 16.84 6.95
C ASN A 130 -16.84 17.80 6.13
N VAL A 131 -16.19 17.29 5.09
CA VAL A 131 -15.34 18.07 4.20
C VAL A 131 -16.17 19.11 3.45
N THR A 132 -15.76 20.38 3.57
CA THR A 132 -16.34 21.50 2.84
C THR A 132 -15.20 22.31 2.22
N TYR A 133 -14.86 22.00 0.97
CA TYR A 133 -13.77 22.67 0.27
C TYR A 133 -14.23 23.99 -0.36
N ASN A 134 -13.67 25.10 0.13
CA ASN A 134 -13.93 26.45 -0.39
C ASN A 134 -12.73 27.06 -1.12
N GLY A 135 -11.65 26.29 -1.31
CA GLY A 135 -10.46 26.77 -2.02
C GLY A 135 -10.71 26.95 -3.52
N LYS A 136 -9.85 27.73 -4.19
CA LYS A 136 -9.89 27.87 -5.64
C LYS A 136 -9.40 26.57 -6.28
N LYS A 137 -9.98 26.18 -7.41
CA LYS A 137 -9.41 25.12 -8.25
C LYS A 137 -8.50 25.77 -9.27
N HIS A 138 -7.29 25.26 -9.43
CA HIS A 138 -6.34 25.77 -10.41
C HIS A 138 -6.39 24.95 -11.71
N ALA A 139 -6.07 25.58 -12.84
CA ALA A 139 -5.59 24.84 -13.99
C ALA A 139 -4.25 24.22 -13.57
N LYS A 140 -4.19 22.88 -13.54
CA LYS A 140 -3.06 22.03 -13.11
C LYS A 140 -1.71 22.77 -13.04
N LEU A 141 -1.18 22.96 -11.84
CA LEU A 141 0.09 23.67 -11.64
C LEU A 141 1.25 22.97 -12.37
N SER A 142 2.31 23.70 -12.71
CA SER A 142 3.56 23.08 -13.17
C SER A 142 4.17 22.22 -12.05
N PRO A 143 4.96 21.19 -12.37
CA PRO A 143 5.58 20.34 -11.36
C PRO A 143 6.36 21.14 -10.29
N GLU A 144 7.08 22.18 -10.69
CA GLU A 144 7.89 23.02 -9.80
C GLU A 144 6.99 23.81 -8.83
N LYS A 145 5.93 24.45 -9.35
CA LYS A 145 4.97 25.19 -8.53
C LYS A 145 4.22 24.28 -7.56
N LEU A 146 3.90 23.06 -7.99
CA LEU A 146 3.24 22.08 -7.12
C LEU A 146 4.17 21.58 -6.02
N LEU A 147 5.45 21.34 -6.31
CA LEU A 147 6.44 20.99 -5.31
C LEU A 147 6.62 22.11 -4.26
N CYS A 148 6.64 23.37 -4.70
CA CYS A 148 6.64 24.53 -3.80
C CYS A 148 5.39 24.58 -2.92
N GLN A 149 4.22 24.39 -3.52
CA GLN A 149 2.95 24.36 -2.80
C GLN A 149 2.93 23.27 -1.72
N LEU A 150 3.40 22.07 -2.05
CA LEU A 150 3.50 20.95 -1.11
C LEU A 150 4.46 21.27 0.05
N ARG A 151 5.66 21.79 -0.26
CA ARG A 151 6.67 22.18 0.73
C ARG A 151 6.14 23.24 1.71
N ASP A 152 5.49 24.26 1.19
CA ASP A 152 5.16 25.46 1.96
C ASP A 152 3.83 25.34 2.73
N ARG A 153 2.91 24.47 2.30
CA ARG A 153 1.55 24.37 2.87
C ARG A 153 1.27 23.06 3.61
N VAL A 154 2.09 22.03 3.47
CA VAL A 154 1.91 20.75 4.20
C VAL A 154 2.90 20.67 5.35
N ASN A 155 2.41 20.90 6.56
CA ASN A 155 3.22 20.82 7.76
C ASN A 155 3.33 19.36 8.22
N VAL A 156 4.49 18.76 7.96
CA VAL A 156 4.80 17.40 8.43
C VAL A 156 5.33 17.47 9.86
N THR A 157 4.42 17.44 10.82
CA THR A 157 4.74 17.44 12.25
C THR A 157 4.11 16.26 12.97
N MET A 158 4.73 15.88 14.08
CA MET A 158 4.17 14.92 15.02
C MET A 158 3.51 15.67 16.17
N ILE A 159 2.58 15.02 16.87
CA ILE A 159 2.01 15.51 18.13
C ILE A 159 3.13 15.72 19.14
N GLN A 160 3.16 16.91 19.74
CA GLN A 160 4.09 17.31 20.79
C GLN A 160 3.36 17.47 22.13
N ARG A 161 4.12 17.59 23.22
CA ARG A 161 3.57 17.85 24.56
C ARG A 161 2.83 19.19 24.65
N SER A 162 3.12 20.14 23.77
CA SER A 162 2.40 21.43 23.71
C SER A 162 1.03 21.34 23.02
N ASP A 163 0.71 20.24 22.38
CA ASP A 163 -0.51 20.09 21.59
C ASP A 163 -1.66 19.54 22.44
N GLY A 164 -2.81 20.22 22.45
CA GLY A 164 -4.04 19.74 23.08
C GLY A 164 -3.84 19.13 24.50
N PRO A 165 -4.35 17.93 24.79
CA PRO A 165 -4.23 17.31 26.11
C PRO A 165 -2.92 16.55 26.32
N PHE A 166 -1.99 16.57 25.35
CA PHE A 166 -0.78 15.76 25.38
C PHE A 166 0.31 16.28 26.33
N GLY A 167 0.11 17.47 26.92
CA GLY A 167 0.98 18.04 27.97
C GLY A 167 0.61 17.62 29.39
N THR A 168 -0.47 16.86 29.56
CA THR A 168 -0.95 16.41 30.87
C THR A 168 -0.06 15.31 31.47
N SER A 169 -0.15 15.12 32.79
CA SER A 169 0.55 14.03 33.50
C SER A 169 0.17 12.64 32.98
N GLU A 170 -1.02 12.49 32.40
CA GLU A 170 -1.47 11.26 31.75
C GLU A 170 -0.59 10.88 30.54
N TRP A 171 -0.07 11.87 29.81
CA TRP A 171 0.64 11.68 28.55
C TRP A 171 2.17 11.77 28.66
N GLN A 172 2.67 12.42 29.71
CA GLN A 172 4.06 12.82 29.85
C GLN A 172 5.09 11.70 29.58
N GLN A 173 4.81 10.47 30.02
CA GLN A 173 5.70 9.31 29.89
C GLN A 173 5.58 8.55 28.56
N TYR A 174 4.57 8.83 27.74
CA TYR A 174 4.28 8.02 26.54
C TYR A 174 4.81 8.63 25.24
N LEU A 175 4.80 9.95 25.12
CA LEU A 175 5.34 10.61 23.92
C LEU A 175 6.88 10.59 23.92
N PRO A 176 7.53 10.38 22.75
CA PRO A 176 8.98 10.51 22.62
C PRO A 176 9.47 11.89 23.09
N GLU A 177 10.63 11.92 23.74
CA GLU A 177 11.25 13.18 24.21
C GLU A 177 11.93 13.93 23.07
N THR A 178 12.59 13.20 22.19
CA THR A 178 13.26 13.75 21.01
C THR A 178 12.25 13.99 19.89
N SER A 179 12.40 15.12 19.20
CA SER A 179 11.58 15.40 18.03
C SER A 179 11.83 14.35 16.94
N PHE A 180 10.85 14.19 16.05
CA PHE A 180 10.96 13.25 14.94
C PHE A 180 12.13 13.60 14.02
N SER A 181 12.31 14.89 13.70
CA SER A 181 13.41 15.36 12.85
C SER A 181 14.79 15.13 13.47
N GLU A 182 14.95 15.29 14.78
CA GLU A 182 16.21 14.98 15.49
C GLU A 182 16.49 13.48 15.51
N THR A 183 15.45 12.66 15.64
CA THR A 183 15.58 11.19 15.73
C THR A 183 15.97 10.56 14.40
N VAL A 184 15.42 11.08 13.29
CA VAL A 184 15.76 10.60 11.95
C VAL A 184 17.03 11.25 11.40
N GLY A 185 17.23 12.53 11.70
CA GLY A 185 18.26 13.34 11.04
C GLY A 185 17.93 13.61 9.57
N GLN A 186 18.92 14.15 8.86
CA GLN A 186 18.83 14.40 7.42
C GLN A 186 19.34 13.18 6.65
N LEU A 187 18.57 12.74 5.66
CA LEU A 187 18.90 11.56 4.85
C LEU A 187 19.22 11.97 3.41
N GLY A 188 19.99 11.13 2.71
CA GLY A 188 20.27 11.30 1.29
C GLY A 188 19.16 10.67 0.46
N HIS A 189 19.32 9.39 0.13
CA HIS A 189 18.48 8.65 -0.79
C HIS A 189 17.58 7.69 -0.02
N CYS A 190 16.26 7.82 -0.18
CA CYS A 190 15.29 7.05 0.58
C CYS A 190 14.34 6.28 -0.33
N ALA A 191 13.85 5.13 0.15
CA ALA A 191 12.83 4.35 -0.52
C ALA A 191 11.50 4.38 0.24
N VAL A 192 10.41 4.58 -0.50
CA VAL A 192 9.04 4.31 -0.04
C VAL A 192 8.55 3.05 -0.75
N VAL A 193 8.29 1.99 0.01
CA VAL A 193 7.85 0.70 -0.54
C VAL A 193 6.35 0.59 -0.32
N SER A 194 5.56 0.59 -1.42
CA SER A 194 4.12 0.35 -1.32
C SER A 194 3.82 -1.05 -0.77
N SER A 195 2.54 -1.35 -0.56
CA SER A 195 2.12 -2.70 -0.17
C SER A 195 1.58 -3.52 -1.34
N ALA A 196 1.64 -3.00 -2.58
CA ALA A 196 0.91 -3.54 -3.72
C ALA A 196 1.31 -4.98 -4.09
N GLY A 197 0.36 -5.76 -4.61
CA GLY A 197 0.62 -7.12 -5.11
C GLY A 197 1.64 -7.18 -6.26
N SER A 198 1.81 -6.07 -7.00
CA SER A 198 2.75 -5.96 -8.13
C SER A 198 4.23 -5.98 -7.70
N LEU A 199 4.53 -5.90 -6.40
CA LEU A 199 5.87 -6.14 -5.87
C LEU A 199 6.30 -7.61 -5.96
N LYS A 200 5.36 -8.54 -6.06
CA LYS A 200 5.68 -9.97 -6.12
C LYS A 200 6.46 -10.31 -7.41
N SER A 201 7.56 -11.05 -7.26
CA SER A 201 8.50 -11.39 -8.34
C SER A 201 9.06 -10.17 -9.08
N SER A 202 9.21 -9.06 -8.36
CA SER A 202 9.83 -7.84 -8.90
C SER A 202 11.35 -7.85 -8.79
N HIS A 203 11.90 -8.63 -7.85
CA HIS A 203 13.33 -8.68 -7.55
C HIS A 203 13.95 -7.32 -7.18
N LEU A 204 13.14 -6.40 -6.64
CA LEU A 204 13.58 -5.04 -6.29
C LEU A 204 14.31 -4.97 -4.94
N GLY A 205 14.43 -6.09 -4.21
CA GLY A 205 14.86 -6.07 -2.81
C GLY A 205 16.25 -5.49 -2.59
N GLN A 206 17.21 -5.82 -3.46
CA GLN A 206 18.58 -5.29 -3.37
C GLN A 206 18.63 -3.78 -3.67
N GLU A 207 17.86 -3.31 -4.64
CA GLU A 207 17.76 -1.88 -4.96
C GLU A 207 17.09 -1.10 -3.81
N ILE A 208 16.01 -1.64 -3.24
CA ILE A 208 15.35 -1.04 -2.08
C ILE A 208 16.34 -0.92 -0.91
N ASP A 209 17.10 -1.97 -0.63
CA ASP A 209 18.05 -1.99 0.49
C ASP A 209 19.28 -1.09 0.28
N SER A 210 19.57 -0.64 -0.95
CA SER A 210 20.68 0.30 -1.21
C SER A 210 20.40 1.73 -0.75
N HIS A 211 19.17 2.04 -0.31
CA HIS A 211 18.78 3.36 0.19
C HIS A 211 19.19 3.56 1.65
N ASP A 212 19.44 4.81 2.06
CA ASP A 212 19.78 5.17 3.43
C ASP A 212 18.65 4.78 4.41
N ALA A 213 17.41 5.03 4.01
CA ALA A 213 16.22 4.69 4.77
C ALA A 213 15.12 4.08 3.91
N VAL A 214 14.35 3.16 4.51
CA VAL A 214 13.20 2.52 3.88
C VAL A 214 11.95 2.74 4.72
N LEU A 215 10.92 3.33 4.12
CA LEU A 215 9.60 3.49 4.70
C LEU A 215 8.64 2.40 4.21
N ARG A 216 7.93 1.76 5.16
CA ARG A 216 6.90 0.73 4.91
C ARG A 216 5.58 1.07 5.59
N PHE A 217 4.52 0.36 5.22
CA PHE A 217 3.16 0.64 5.69
C PHE A 217 2.53 -0.51 6.45
N ASN A 218 1.78 -0.18 7.50
CA ASN A 218 0.89 -1.12 8.21
C ASN A 218 1.61 -2.44 8.55
N GLY A 219 0.96 -3.60 8.32
CA GLY A 219 1.50 -4.93 8.57
C GLY A 219 2.32 -5.52 7.42
N ALA A 220 2.80 -4.70 6.47
CA ALA A 220 3.54 -5.20 5.30
C ALA A 220 4.86 -5.88 5.73
N PRO A 221 4.99 -7.21 5.58
CA PRO A 221 6.10 -7.98 6.13
C PRO A 221 7.28 -8.04 5.16
N VAL A 222 8.48 -8.17 5.73
CA VAL A 222 9.71 -8.40 4.97
C VAL A 222 10.02 -9.91 4.85
N ARG A 223 9.79 -10.66 5.93
CA ARG A 223 10.12 -12.08 6.02
C ARG A 223 9.31 -12.88 5.00
N GLY A 224 10.01 -13.63 4.15
CA GLY A 224 9.44 -14.42 3.05
C GLY A 224 9.32 -13.66 1.73
N PHE A 225 9.69 -12.38 1.69
CA PHE A 225 9.56 -11.50 0.52
C PHE A 225 10.84 -10.70 0.23
N GLN A 226 11.97 -11.02 0.88
CA GLN A 226 13.19 -10.22 0.86
C GLN A 226 13.70 -9.93 -0.56
N ASP A 227 13.64 -10.90 -1.46
CA ASP A 227 14.10 -10.73 -2.85
C ASP A 227 13.30 -9.64 -3.58
N ASP A 228 12.02 -9.50 -3.25
CA ASP A 228 11.10 -8.56 -3.88
C ASP A 228 11.05 -7.22 -3.17
N VAL A 229 11.07 -7.21 -1.84
CA VAL A 229 10.78 -6.01 -1.05
C VAL A 229 11.93 -5.52 -0.20
N GLY A 230 13.06 -6.22 -0.17
CA GLY A 230 14.23 -5.89 0.63
C GLY A 230 14.06 -6.28 2.10
N GLN A 231 15.09 -6.04 2.90
CA GLN A 231 15.17 -6.40 4.32
C GLN A 231 15.05 -5.20 5.26
N LYS A 232 15.46 -4.02 4.81
CA LYS A 232 15.54 -2.81 5.64
C LYS A 232 14.15 -2.25 5.94
N THR A 233 13.93 -1.85 7.20
CA THR A 233 12.77 -1.05 7.62
C THR A 233 13.26 0.00 8.60
N THR A 234 13.32 1.26 8.17
CA THR A 234 13.77 2.39 9.00
C THR A 234 12.58 3.08 9.64
N ILE A 235 11.50 3.29 8.87
CA ILE A 235 10.27 3.94 9.32
C ILE A 235 9.09 3.06 8.92
N ARG A 236 8.10 2.92 9.81
CA ARG A 236 6.83 2.25 9.51
C ARG A 236 5.66 3.15 9.87
N LEU A 237 4.90 3.55 8.85
CA LEU A 237 3.67 4.32 9.00
C LEU A 237 2.48 3.36 9.11
N VAL A 238 1.77 3.40 10.24
CA VAL A 238 0.60 2.58 10.52
C VAL A 238 -0.65 3.45 10.68
N ASN A 239 -1.80 2.98 10.21
CA ASN A 239 -3.07 3.65 10.51
C ASN A 239 -3.57 3.26 11.91
N SER A 240 -4.42 4.10 12.48
CA SER A 240 -5.03 3.90 13.80
C SER A 240 -5.89 2.65 13.88
N GLN A 241 -6.58 2.28 12.80
CA GLN A 241 -7.36 1.04 12.73
C GLN A 241 -6.49 -0.19 13.05
N LEU A 242 -5.28 -0.26 12.48
CA LEU A 242 -4.35 -1.36 12.70
C LEU A 242 -3.90 -1.46 14.15
N VAL A 243 -3.69 -0.30 14.78
CA VAL A 243 -3.25 -0.21 16.18
C VAL A 243 -4.40 -0.55 17.15
N THR A 244 -5.65 -0.30 16.77
CA THR A 244 -6.83 -0.52 17.61
C THR A 244 -7.42 -1.93 17.52
N VAL A 245 -7.46 -2.53 16.32
CA VAL A 245 -8.18 -3.79 16.07
C VAL A 245 -7.34 -4.99 16.51
N GLU A 246 -7.84 -5.78 17.45
CA GLU A 246 -7.07 -6.87 18.09
C GLU A 246 -6.64 -7.96 17.11
N GLU A 247 -7.47 -8.22 16.08
CA GLU A 247 -7.19 -9.18 15.01
C GLU A 247 -5.94 -8.83 14.19
N GLN A 248 -5.51 -7.56 14.21
CA GLN A 248 -4.28 -7.10 13.55
C GLN A 248 -3.02 -7.42 14.35
N LYS A 249 -3.18 -7.88 15.61
CA LYS A 249 -2.10 -8.36 16.49
C LYS A 249 -0.94 -7.37 16.64
N PHE A 250 -1.21 -6.07 16.55
CA PHE A 250 -0.18 -5.02 16.62
C PHE A 250 0.73 -5.15 17.86
N LEU A 251 0.16 -5.43 19.02
CA LEU A 251 0.91 -5.59 20.28
C LEU A 251 1.69 -6.91 20.40
N LYS A 252 1.51 -7.87 19.48
CA LYS A 252 2.05 -9.23 19.59
C LYS A 252 3.07 -9.56 18.49
N GLU A 253 2.92 -8.99 17.31
CA GLU A 253 3.78 -9.30 16.17
C GLU A 253 5.12 -8.56 16.25
N SER A 254 6.23 -9.30 16.17
CA SER A 254 7.58 -8.72 16.26
C SER A 254 7.95 -7.81 15.09
N LEU A 255 7.18 -7.85 13.99
CA LEU A 255 7.32 -6.97 12.83
C LEU A 255 7.32 -5.48 13.22
N TYR A 256 6.53 -5.11 14.24
CA TYR A 256 6.37 -3.72 14.66
C TYR A 256 7.53 -3.23 15.54
N ASN A 257 8.35 -4.14 16.08
CA ASN A 257 9.44 -3.85 17.02
C ASN A 257 10.73 -3.38 16.32
N THR A 258 10.65 -2.94 15.06
CA THR A 258 11.81 -2.53 14.24
C THR A 258 11.62 -1.12 13.71
N GLY A 259 12.68 -0.31 13.81
CA GLY A 259 12.71 1.05 13.29
C GLY A 259 11.80 2.01 14.06
N ILE A 260 11.50 3.14 13.44
CA ILE A 260 10.63 4.18 13.99
C ILE A 260 9.19 3.88 13.59
N LEU A 261 8.26 3.93 14.54
CA LEU A 261 6.83 3.82 14.26
C LEU A 261 6.19 5.21 14.19
N ILE A 262 5.21 5.35 13.30
CA ILE A 262 4.34 6.53 13.23
C ILE A 262 2.91 6.04 13.07
N VAL A 263 2.01 6.46 13.96
CA VAL A 263 0.57 6.21 13.82
C VAL A 263 -0.13 7.46 13.32
N TRP A 264 -1.07 7.32 12.38
CA TRP A 264 -1.95 8.40 11.95
C TRP A 264 -3.43 7.98 12.04
N ASP A 265 -4.30 8.94 12.30
CA ASP A 265 -5.74 8.74 12.45
C ASP A 265 -6.53 9.81 11.66
N PRO A 266 -7.57 9.44 10.91
CA PRO A 266 -8.46 10.40 10.27
C PRO A 266 -9.19 11.31 11.28
N ALA A 267 -8.81 12.57 11.36
CA ALA A 267 -9.62 13.59 12.05
C ALA A 267 -10.78 14.10 11.19
N PRO A 268 -11.84 14.68 11.79
CA PRO A 268 -12.78 15.52 11.03
C PRO A 268 -12.04 16.66 10.30
N TYR A 269 -12.61 17.13 9.19
CA TYR A 269 -11.98 18.13 8.34
C TYR A 269 -11.72 19.44 9.09
N HIS A 270 -10.47 19.89 9.09
CA HIS A 270 -9.97 21.08 9.81
C HIS A 270 -10.30 21.13 11.31
N ALA A 271 -10.53 19.97 11.95
CA ALA A 271 -10.73 19.89 13.39
C ALA A 271 -9.49 20.32 14.17
N GLU A 272 -9.71 20.94 15.33
CA GLU A 272 -8.64 21.20 16.30
C GLU A 272 -8.22 19.92 17.02
N ILE A 273 -7.00 19.90 17.57
CA ILE A 273 -6.40 18.69 18.17
C ILE A 273 -7.27 18.17 19.33
N ASP A 274 -7.84 19.05 20.15
CA ASP A 274 -8.75 18.67 21.23
C ASP A 274 -10.05 18.03 20.74
N GLU A 275 -10.58 18.48 19.60
CA GLU A 275 -11.79 17.93 19.01
C GLU A 275 -11.54 16.52 18.47
N TRP A 276 -10.42 16.35 17.76
CA TRP A 276 -9.96 15.05 17.29
C TRP A 276 -9.68 14.10 18.47
N TYR A 277 -8.98 14.56 19.51
CA TYR A 277 -8.66 13.73 20.68
C TYR A 277 -9.92 13.18 21.37
N ARG A 278 -10.98 13.98 21.47
CA ARG A 278 -12.26 13.55 22.05
C ARG A 278 -12.96 12.48 21.21
N LYS A 279 -12.79 12.53 19.88
CA LYS A 279 -13.48 11.63 18.94
C LYS A 279 -12.57 11.26 17.77
N PRO A 280 -11.53 10.43 18.00
CA PRO A 280 -10.70 9.90 16.93
C PRO A 280 -11.51 8.90 16.11
N ASP A 281 -11.10 8.62 14.87
CA ASP A 281 -11.79 7.63 14.03
C ASP A 281 -11.66 6.22 14.62
N TYR A 282 -10.48 5.92 15.15
CA TYR A 282 -10.23 4.74 15.98
C TYR A 282 -9.63 5.13 17.32
N LYS A 283 -10.07 4.49 18.40
CA LYS A 283 -9.59 4.75 19.77
C LYS A 283 -8.23 4.09 20.02
N PHE A 284 -7.18 4.55 19.33
CA PHE A 284 -5.85 3.93 19.34
C PHE A 284 -4.98 4.33 20.55
N PHE A 285 -5.35 5.36 21.32
CA PHE A 285 -4.53 5.90 22.40
C PHE A 285 -4.14 4.86 23.46
N GLU A 286 -5.06 3.97 23.87
CA GLU A 286 -4.74 2.95 24.89
C GLU A 286 -3.81 1.86 24.34
N SER A 287 -4.00 1.43 23.10
CA SER A 287 -3.07 0.52 22.42
C SER A 287 -1.69 1.17 22.22
N TYR A 288 -1.64 2.46 21.88
CA TYR A 288 -0.41 3.22 21.77
C TYR A 288 0.34 3.25 23.11
N LYS A 289 -0.35 3.61 24.21
CA LYS A 289 0.23 3.59 25.56
C LYS A 289 0.71 2.19 25.94
N ALA A 290 -0.08 1.14 25.66
CA ALA A 290 0.29 -0.25 25.94
C ALA A 290 1.58 -0.66 25.20
N TYR A 291 1.72 -0.28 23.93
CA TYR A 291 2.94 -0.50 23.15
C TYR A 291 4.14 0.24 23.77
N ARG A 292 3.98 1.53 24.09
CA ARG A 292 5.04 2.36 24.69
C ARG A 292 5.52 1.85 26.05
N ARG A 293 4.64 1.24 26.86
CA ARG A 293 5.05 0.56 28.11
C ARG A 293 5.94 -0.65 27.85
N THR A 294 5.71 -1.35 26.74
CA THR A 294 6.43 -2.58 26.39
C THR A 294 7.75 -2.28 25.69
N TYR A 295 7.78 -1.24 24.84
CA TYR A 295 8.94 -0.83 24.05
C TYR A 295 9.26 0.66 24.25
N PRO A 296 9.68 1.08 25.46
CA PRO A 296 9.91 2.49 25.79
C PRO A 296 11.04 3.14 24.97
N GLU A 297 12.04 2.35 24.58
CA GLU A 297 13.20 2.83 23.81
C GLU A 297 12.92 2.98 22.30
N GLN A 298 11.89 2.32 21.77
CA GLN A 298 11.57 2.41 20.34
C GLN A 298 10.79 3.70 20.05
N PRO A 299 11.29 4.62 19.19
CA PRO A 299 10.55 5.83 18.86
C PRO A 299 9.21 5.50 18.19
N PHE A 300 8.12 6.02 18.76
CA PHE A 300 6.78 5.84 18.22
C PHE A 300 6.01 7.16 18.31
N TYR A 301 5.82 7.80 17.16
CA TYR A 301 5.19 9.11 17.03
C TYR A 301 3.72 9.01 16.63
N ILE A 302 2.97 10.07 16.89
CA ILE A 302 1.61 10.27 16.40
C ILE A 302 1.65 11.41 15.38
N LEU A 303 1.24 11.16 14.14
CA LEU A 303 1.20 12.18 13.09
C LEU A 303 0.15 13.24 13.44
N ASN A 304 0.48 14.53 13.26
CA ASN A 304 -0.47 15.60 13.49
C ASN A 304 -1.66 15.49 12.50
N PRO A 305 -2.92 15.45 12.97
CA PRO A 305 -4.09 15.22 12.12
C PRO A 305 -4.34 16.34 11.11
N LYS A 306 -3.71 17.52 11.25
CA LYS A 306 -3.82 18.62 10.29
C LYS A 306 -3.11 18.29 8.97
N MET A 307 -2.02 17.51 9.01
CA MET A 307 -1.18 17.20 7.84
C MET A 307 -1.98 16.54 6.70
N GLN A 308 -2.82 15.56 7.02
CA GLN A 308 -3.62 14.83 6.02
C GLN A 308 -4.61 15.74 5.27
N TRP A 309 -5.18 16.75 5.93
CA TRP A 309 -6.15 17.65 5.32
C TRP A 309 -5.48 18.79 4.57
N GLN A 310 -4.32 19.27 5.03
CA GLN A 310 -3.47 20.18 4.25
C GLN A 310 -3.07 19.55 2.91
N LEU A 311 -2.68 18.28 2.93
CA LEU A 311 -2.37 17.53 1.72
C LEU A 311 -3.60 17.29 0.85
N TRP A 312 -4.74 16.95 1.47
CA TRP A 312 -6.01 16.79 0.76
C TRP A 312 -6.44 18.07 0.04
N ASP A 313 -6.26 19.23 0.67
CA ASP A 313 -6.59 20.53 0.07
C ASP A 313 -5.79 20.74 -1.23
N ILE A 314 -4.49 20.44 -1.22
CA ILE A 314 -3.63 20.54 -2.41
C ILE A 314 -4.06 19.52 -3.49
N LEU A 315 -4.43 18.30 -3.10
CA LEU A 315 -4.96 17.29 -4.03
C LEU A 315 -6.25 17.78 -4.69
N GLN A 316 -7.19 18.32 -3.92
CA GLN A 316 -8.45 18.84 -4.44
C GLN A 316 -8.25 20.08 -5.32
N GLU A 317 -7.35 20.99 -4.92
CA GLU A 317 -6.98 22.20 -5.64
C GLU A 317 -6.40 21.92 -7.03
N ASN A 318 -5.63 20.84 -7.14
CA ASN A 318 -4.96 20.39 -8.37
C ASN A 318 -5.72 19.28 -9.13
N SER A 319 -6.96 18.97 -8.72
CA SER A 319 -7.83 18.00 -9.40
C SER A 319 -8.96 18.69 -10.18
N LEU A 320 -9.19 18.24 -11.41
CA LEU A 320 -10.23 18.79 -12.29
C LEU A 320 -11.67 18.45 -11.84
N GLU A 321 -11.82 17.51 -10.92
CA GLU A 321 -13.10 17.08 -10.36
C GLU A 321 -13.04 16.99 -8.83
N ASN A 322 -14.20 16.88 -8.17
CA ASN A 322 -14.24 16.71 -6.72
C ASN A 322 -13.72 15.32 -6.36
N ILE A 323 -12.76 15.24 -5.45
CA ILE A 323 -12.15 13.98 -5.01
C ILE A 323 -12.90 13.44 -3.77
N GLN A 324 -12.69 12.17 -3.43
CA GLN A 324 -13.29 11.56 -2.25
C GLN A 324 -13.02 12.42 -0.99
N PRO A 325 -14.05 12.75 -0.18
CA PRO A 325 -13.91 13.56 1.04
C PRO A 325 -13.37 12.72 2.20
N ASN A 326 -12.27 12.03 1.94
CA ASN A 326 -11.57 11.09 2.79
C ASN A 326 -10.08 11.44 2.74
N PRO A 327 -9.32 11.22 3.82
CA PRO A 327 -7.91 11.60 3.83
C PRO A 327 -7.09 10.84 2.77
N PRO A 328 -5.93 11.39 2.36
CA PRO A 328 -5.00 10.70 1.47
C PRO A 328 -4.59 9.33 2.03
N SER A 329 -4.20 8.41 1.14
CA SER A 329 -3.72 7.09 1.55
C SER A 329 -2.45 7.19 2.41
N SER A 330 -2.20 6.17 3.24
CA SER A 330 -0.92 6.07 3.96
C SER A 330 0.28 6.16 3.01
N GLY A 331 0.14 5.63 1.79
CA GLY A 331 1.15 5.75 0.73
C GLY A 331 1.51 7.20 0.44
N MET A 332 0.52 8.04 0.17
CA MET A 332 0.75 9.46 -0.12
C MET A 332 1.26 10.24 1.10
N LEU A 333 0.73 9.96 2.30
CA LEU A 333 1.25 10.56 3.54
C LEU A 333 2.74 10.22 3.76
N GLY A 334 3.11 8.95 3.52
CA GLY A 334 4.48 8.47 3.61
C GLY A 334 5.41 9.07 2.56
N ILE A 335 4.93 9.30 1.33
CA ILE A 335 5.71 9.99 0.29
C ILE A 335 6.06 11.41 0.75
N ILE A 336 5.06 12.19 1.17
CA ILE A 336 5.29 13.58 1.63
C ILE A 336 6.18 13.60 2.87
N LEU A 337 6.00 12.67 3.81
CA LEU A 337 6.87 12.50 4.96
C LEU A 337 8.34 12.29 4.56
N MET A 338 8.61 11.37 3.63
CA MET A 338 9.98 11.09 3.19
C MET A 338 10.58 12.23 2.37
N MET A 339 9.77 12.97 1.61
CA MET A 339 10.24 14.17 0.90
C MET A 339 10.69 15.28 1.87
N THR A 340 10.15 15.33 3.10
CA THR A 340 10.62 16.24 4.14
C THR A 340 11.98 15.83 4.73
N LEU A 341 12.31 14.54 4.73
CA LEU A 341 13.48 13.97 5.44
C LEU A 341 14.70 13.74 4.54
N CYS A 342 14.45 13.49 3.25
CA CYS A 342 15.45 12.99 2.31
C CYS A 342 15.77 14.01 1.22
N ASP A 343 16.90 13.86 0.53
CA ASP A 343 17.23 14.61 -0.68
C ASP A 343 16.58 14.06 -1.94
N GLN A 344 16.38 12.74 -2.00
CA GLN A 344 15.69 12.04 -3.06
C GLN A 344 14.84 10.92 -2.46
N VAL A 345 13.65 10.73 -3.02
CA VAL A 345 12.73 9.66 -2.63
C VAL A 345 12.37 8.82 -3.85
N ASP A 346 12.79 7.57 -3.84
CA ASP A 346 12.34 6.57 -4.80
C ASP A 346 11.11 5.85 -4.24
N VAL A 347 10.02 5.81 -5.00
CA VAL A 347 8.75 5.19 -4.59
C VAL A 347 8.46 3.99 -5.48
N TYR A 348 8.30 2.83 -4.86
CA TYR A 348 8.15 1.55 -5.55
C TYR A 348 6.71 1.05 -5.52
N GLU A 349 6.19 0.70 -6.70
CA GLU A 349 4.87 0.12 -6.95
C GLU A 349 3.72 0.95 -6.34
N PHE A 350 3.91 2.27 -6.23
CA PHE A 350 2.81 3.21 -6.03
C PHE A 350 2.16 3.54 -7.38
N LEU A 351 2.97 3.93 -8.36
CA LEU A 351 2.60 3.84 -9.76
C LEU A 351 2.88 2.40 -10.23
N PRO A 352 1.87 1.70 -10.76
CA PRO A 352 2.03 0.28 -11.08
C PRO A 352 2.97 0.09 -12.28
N SER A 353 3.80 -0.94 -12.20
CA SER A 353 4.61 -1.40 -13.32
C SER A 353 3.82 -2.28 -14.30
N LYS A 354 4.52 -2.88 -15.27
CA LYS A 354 3.98 -3.97 -16.10
C LYS A 354 3.45 -5.17 -15.30
N ARG A 355 3.78 -5.27 -14.01
CA ARG A 355 3.26 -6.29 -13.06
C ARG A 355 1.93 -5.89 -12.42
N GLN A 356 1.26 -4.84 -12.90
CA GLN A 356 -0.06 -4.44 -12.39
C GLN A 356 -0.98 -5.65 -12.27
N THR A 357 -1.59 -5.80 -11.09
CA THR A 357 -2.43 -6.95 -10.74
C THR A 357 -3.59 -6.50 -9.86
N ASP A 358 -4.62 -7.34 -9.79
CA ASP A 358 -5.74 -7.17 -8.87
C ASP A 358 -5.41 -7.70 -7.47
N ILE A 359 -4.30 -8.43 -7.28
CA ILE A 359 -3.84 -8.82 -5.94
C ILE A 359 -3.55 -7.55 -5.13
N CYS A 360 -4.30 -7.35 -4.05
CA CYS A 360 -4.25 -6.10 -3.30
C CYS A 360 -2.89 -5.88 -2.64
N HIS A 361 -2.35 -6.92 -2.00
CA HIS A 361 -1.06 -6.84 -1.32
C HIS A 361 -0.14 -8.03 -1.62
N TYR A 362 1.17 -7.80 -1.69
CA TYR A 362 2.15 -8.85 -2.03
C TYR A 362 2.17 -10.02 -1.03
N TYR A 363 1.75 -9.76 0.21
CA TYR A 363 1.70 -10.72 1.31
C TYR A 363 0.32 -11.34 1.52
N GLN A 364 -0.64 -11.06 0.63
CA GLN A 364 -2.00 -11.59 0.69
C GLN A 364 -2.40 -12.24 -0.64
N LYS A 365 -3.54 -12.94 -0.64
CA LYS A 365 -4.05 -13.69 -1.81
C LYS A 365 -5.38 -13.16 -2.35
N PHE A 366 -5.99 -12.17 -1.70
CA PHE A 366 -7.26 -11.63 -2.16
C PHE A 366 -7.06 -10.61 -3.28
N HIS A 367 -8.07 -10.53 -4.14
CA HIS A 367 -8.07 -9.65 -5.30
C HIS A 367 -9.03 -8.50 -5.03
N ASP A 368 -8.53 -7.27 -5.14
CA ASP A 368 -9.32 -6.06 -5.08
C ASP A 368 -8.64 -4.95 -5.89
N TYR A 369 -9.22 -4.66 -7.06
CA TYR A 369 -8.74 -3.59 -7.94
C TYR A 369 -8.82 -2.20 -7.27
N ALA A 370 -9.65 -2.02 -6.23
CA ALA A 370 -9.70 -0.78 -5.46
C ALA A 370 -8.38 -0.49 -4.74
N CYS A 371 -7.58 -1.49 -4.39
CA CYS A 371 -6.28 -1.26 -3.75
C CYS A 371 -5.30 -0.54 -4.68
N THR A 372 -5.45 -0.72 -5.99
CA THR A 372 -4.62 -0.07 -7.02
C THR A 372 -5.25 1.23 -7.52
N MET A 373 -6.58 1.30 -7.68
CA MET A 373 -7.25 2.45 -8.30
C MET A 373 -7.89 3.42 -7.30
N GLY A 374 -8.06 3.02 -6.04
CA GLY A 374 -8.72 3.80 -4.99
C GLY A 374 -10.21 3.50 -4.86
N ALA A 375 -10.65 3.38 -3.61
CA ALA A 375 -12.06 3.38 -3.22
C ALA A 375 -12.30 4.46 -2.15
N TYR A 376 -11.90 4.17 -0.91
CA TYR A 376 -12.01 5.09 0.23
C TYR A 376 -11.10 6.32 0.05
N HIS A 377 -9.81 6.11 -0.24
CA HIS A 377 -8.85 7.20 -0.46
C HIS A 377 -8.98 7.77 -1.88
N PRO A 378 -8.61 9.05 -2.10
CA PRO A 378 -8.48 9.64 -3.43
C PRO A 378 -7.22 9.14 -4.19
N LEU A 379 -6.91 7.84 -4.09
CA LEU A 379 -5.65 7.23 -4.54
C LEU A 379 -5.34 7.46 -6.02
N MET A 380 -6.34 7.44 -6.90
CA MET A 380 -6.15 7.77 -8.32
C MET A 380 -5.57 9.18 -8.51
N PHE A 381 -6.06 10.17 -7.74
CA PHE A 381 -5.59 11.55 -7.82
C PHE A 381 -4.22 11.72 -7.16
N GLU A 382 -3.94 10.96 -6.11
CA GLU A 382 -2.59 10.86 -5.53
C GLU A 382 -1.59 10.33 -6.57
N LYS A 383 -1.95 9.28 -7.31
CA LYS A 383 -1.12 8.74 -8.40
C LYS A 383 -0.94 9.72 -9.55
N ASN A 384 -1.98 10.48 -9.91
CA ASN A 384 -1.84 11.56 -10.90
C ASN A 384 -0.83 12.61 -10.44
N MET A 385 -0.90 13.03 -9.17
CA MET A 385 0.03 13.97 -8.57
C MET A 385 1.46 13.42 -8.64
N VAL A 386 1.68 12.22 -8.11
CA VAL A 386 3.00 11.56 -8.11
C VAL A 386 3.55 11.41 -9.53
N LYS A 387 2.73 11.00 -10.50
CA LYS A 387 3.14 10.93 -11.91
C LYS A 387 3.52 12.29 -12.48
N HIS A 388 2.83 13.35 -12.07
CA HIS A 388 3.06 14.72 -12.54
C HIS A 388 4.35 15.33 -11.99
N ILE A 389 4.76 14.98 -10.76
CA ILE A 389 6.01 15.46 -10.13
C ILE A 389 7.19 14.49 -10.24
N ASN A 390 7.02 13.35 -10.92
CA ASN A 390 8.08 12.37 -11.14
C ASN A 390 9.22 12.94 -12.00
N GLN A 391 10.46 12.75 -11.54
CA GLN A 391 11.69 13.10 -12.27
C GLN A 391 12.33 11.90 -12.98
N GLY A 392 11.90 10.67 -12.68
CA GLY A 392 12.33 9.45 -13.36
C GLY A 392 11.68 9.25 -14.73
N THR A 393 12.05 8.18 -15.44
CA THR A 393 11.55 7.90 -16.79
C THR A 393 10.27 7.06 -16.80
N ASP A 394 9.56 7.03 -17.93
CA ASP A 394 8.46 6.09 -18.15
C ASP A 394 8.93 4.63 -18.16
N GLU A 395 10.18 4.40 -18.59
CA GLU A 395 10.77 3.05 -18.56
C GLU A 395 10.93 2.55 -17.13
N ASP A 396 11.38 3.40 -16.20
CA ASP A 396 11.53 3.04 -14.78
C ASP A 396 10.18 2.66 -14.16
N ILE A 397 9.11 3.38 -14.50
CA ILE A 397 7.76 3.04 -14.07
C ILE A 397 7.34 1.71 -14.69
N TYR A 398 7.48 1.55 -16.01
CA TYR A 398 7.02 0.36 -16.70
C TYR A 398 7.74 -0.91 -16.21
N THR A 399 9.04 -0.83 -15.97
CA THR A 399 9.89 -1.99 -15.63
C THR A 399 9.98 -2.26 -14.13
N HIS A 400 10.16 -1.22 -13.32
CA HIS A 400 10.42 -1.33 -11.88
C HIS A 400 9.25 -0.83 -11.03
N GLY A 401 8.25 -0.16 -11.61
CA GLY A 401 7.21 0.51 -10.84
C GLY A 401 7.78 1.65 -10.00
N LYS A 402 8.90 2.21 -10.45
CA LYS A 402 9.70 3.19 -9.72
C LYS A 402 9.39 4.59 -10.21
N VAL A 403 9.15 5.50 -9.27
CA VAL A 403 9.20 6.94 -9.50
C VAL A 403 10.25 7.57 -8.60
N THR A 404 10.85 8.65 -9.06
CA THR A 404 11.87 9.40 -8.32
C THR A 404 11.37 10.81 -8.08
N LEU A 405 11.33 11.24 -6.83
CA LEU A 405 10.83 12.53 -6.37
C LEU A 405 11.95 13.30 -5.65
N PRO A 406 12.04 14.62 -5.84
CA PRO A 406 13.02 15.41 -5.10
C PRO A 406 12.56 15.60 -3.65
N GLY A 407 13.51 15.57 -2.74
CA GLY A 407 13.32 16.05 -1.38
C GLY A 407 13.03 17.54 -1.34
N PHE A 408 12.21 17.99 -0.37
CA PHE A 408 11.84 19.39 -0.23
C PHE A 408 13.04 20.31 0.02
N ARG A 409 14.13 19.80 0.62
CA ARG A 409 15.40 20.54 0.79
C ARG A 409 16.04 20.94 -0.56
N LYS A 410 15.74 20.21 -1.63
CA LYS A 410 16.24 20.46 -2.99
C LYS A 410 15.23 21.21 -3.88
N VAL A 411 14.06 21.56 -3.34
CA VAL A 411 13.02 22.29 -4.09
C VAL A 411 13.26 23.79 -3.97
N HIS A 412 13.36 24.46 -5.12
CA HIS A 412 13.55 25.91 -5.22
C HIS A 412 12.23 26.62 -5.53
N CYS A 413 11.90 27.56 -4.65
CA CYS A 413 10.81 28.52 -4.73
C CYS A 413 11.42 29.84 -4.23
#